data_AF-A0A6G0YIJ4-F1
#
_entry.id   AF-A0A6G0YIJ4-F1
#
_cell.length_a   1.000
_cell.length_b   1.000
_cell.length_c   1.000
_cell.angle_alpha   90.00
_cell.angle_beta   90.00
_cell.angle_gamma   90.00
#
_symmetry.space_group_name_H-M   'P 1'
#
loop_
_entity.id
_entity.type
_entity.pdbx_description
1 polymer ?
#
loop_
_entity_poly.entity_id
_entity_poly.type
_entity_poly.pdbx_seq_one_letter_code
_entity_poly.pdbx_strand_id
1 'polypeptide(L)'
;MFTIMEYTSPLTNPKFKHTFSDLISNICNIDISLMDIFNELDNLNINLFPGPDNKFPKFLYNYRFILSYPIHYLFKQSLSSGIFQITRN
;
A
#
# COMPACT_ATOMS: atom_id res chain seq x y z
N MET A 1 -2.21 9.61 23.84
CA MET A 1 -1.81 10.96 23.39
C MET A 1 -0.71 10.75 22.36
N PHE A 2 -1.05 10.78 21.08
CA PHE A 2 -0.09 10.58 19.99
C PHE A 2 0.31 11.95 19.42
N THR A 3 1.61 12.22 19.43
CA THR A 3 2.20 13.45 18.88
C THR A 3 2.22 13.37 17.36
N ILE A 4 1.55 14.33 16.70
CA ILE A 4 1.57 14.48 15.25
C ILE A 4 2.93 15.11 14.89
N MET A 5 3.76 14.40 14.14
CA MET A 5 4.97 14.97 13.54
C MET A 5 4.55 15.79 12.32
N GLU A 6 4.74 17.11 12.38
CA GLU A 6 4.57 18.00 11.24
C GLU A 6 5.62 17.66 10.16
N TYR A 7 5.17 17.14 9.02
CA TYR A 7 6.01 16.98 7.85
C TYR A 7 5.92 18.23 6.98
N THR A 8 6.95 19.07 6.96
CA THR A 8 7.06 20.20 6.03
C THR A 8 7.80 19.75 4.77
N SER A 9 7.08 19.58 3.66
CA SER A 9 7.65 19.28 2.34
C SER A 9 8.34 20.53 1.74
N PRO A 10 9.59 20.44 1.22
CA PRO A 10 10.35 21.58 0.73
C PRO A 10 10.09 21.90 -0.75
N LEU A 11 8.82 22.09 -1.15
CA LEU A 11 8.51 22.56 -2.50
C LEU A 11 7.30 23.50 -2.51
N THR A 12 7.56 24.80 -2.38
CA THR A 12 6.59 25.88 -2.54
C THR A 12 6.23 26.04 -4.01
N ASN A 13 5.27 25.25 -4.49
CA ASN A 13 4.61 25.48 -5.77
C ASN A 13 3.17 25.95 -5.52
N PRO A 14 2.81 27.22 -5.82
CA PRO A 14 1.57 27.85 -5.33
C PRO A 14 0.26 27.30 -5.92
N LYS A 15 0.31 26.24 -6.73
CA LYS A 15 -0.87 25.56 -7.32
C LYS A 15 -1.32 24.30 -6.56
N PHE A 16 -0.62 23.88 -5.52
CA PHE A 16 -0.99 22.68 -4.73
C PHE A 16 -1.33 23.07 -3.28
N LYS A 17 -2.51 23.67 -3.08
CA LYS A 17 -3.16 23.71 -1.76
C LYS A 17 -4.16 22.56 -1.68
N HIS A 18 -3.67 21.32 -1.67
CA HIS A 18 -4.47 20.25 -1.08
C HIS A 18 -4.27 20.35 0.42
N THR A 19 -5.33 20.76 1.13
CA THR A 19 -5.32 20.78 2.58
C THR A 19 -5.18 19.35 3.07
N PHE A 20 -4.40 19.10 4.13
CA PHE A 20 -4.21 17.77 4.71
C PHE A 20 -5.54 17.04 5.00
N SER A 21 -6.58 17.80 5.32
CA SER A 21 -7.98 17.37 5.41
C SER A 21 -8.49 16.66 4.15
N ASP A 22 -8.22 17.21 2.96
CA ASP A 22 -8.65 16.65 1.69
C ASP A 22 -7.93 15.33 1.40
N LEU A 23 -6.68 15.23 1.85
CA LEU A 23 -5.84 14.06 1.68
C LEU A 23 -6.29 12.92 2.61
N ILE A 24 -6.64 13.21 3.87
CA ILE A 24 -7.22 12.24 4.80
C ILE A 24 -8.59 11.75 4.31
N SER A 25 -9.47 12.67 3.90
CA SER A 25 -10.79 12.33 3.37
C SER A 25 -10.69 11.39 2.16
N ASN A 26 -9.74 11.63 1.26
CA ASN A 26 -9.50 10.79 0.09
C ASN A 26 -8.99 9.39 0.45
N ILE A 27 -8.13 9.25 1.47
CA ILE A 27 -7.61 7.93 1.90
C ILE A 27 -8.73 7.08 2.53
N CYS A 28 -9.63 7.68 3.31
CA CYS A 28 -10.76 6.99 3.93
C CYS A 28 -11.75 6.40 2.91
N ASN A 29 -11.73 6.88 1.66
CA ASN A 29 -12.62 6.42 0.58
C ASN A 29 -11.96 5.39 -0.34
N ILE A 30 -10.72 4.96 -0.06
CA ILE A 30 -10.05 3.93 -0.85
C ILE A 30 -10.68 2.57 -0.51
N ASP A 31 -11.38 1.99 -1.48
CA ASP A 31 -11.83 0.60 -1.44
C ASP A 31 -10.94 -0.23 -2.38
N ILE A 32 -10.17 -1.15 -1.81
CA ILE A 32 -9.37 -2.12 -2.55
C ILE A 32 -10.15 -3.43 -2.51
N SER A 33 -10.67 -3.86 -3.66
CA SER A 33 -11.42 -5.11 -3.73
C SER A 33 -10.48 -6.32 -3.74
N LEU A 34 -11.03 -7.49 -3.44
CA LEU A 34 -10.29 -8.75 -3.56
C LEU A 34 -9.81 -9.00 -5.01
N MET A 35 -10.61 -8.56 -6.00
CA MET A 35 -10.29 -8.73 -7.41
C MET A 35 -9.11 -7.83 -7.82
N ASP A 36 -9.01 -6.62 -7.26
CA ASP A 36 -7.87 -5.73 -7.51
C ASP A 36 -6.56 -6.37 -7.05
N ILE A 37 -6.57 -6.99 -5.86
CA ILE A 37 -5.42 -7.74 -5.36
C ILE A 37 -5.09 -8.92 -6.28
N PHE A 38 -6.10 -9.70 -6.69
CA PHE A 38 -5.87 -10.82 -7.59
C PHE A 38 -5.26 -10.39 -8.92
N ASN A 39 -5.82 -9.34 -9.55
CA ASN A 39 -5.34 -8.82 -10.82
C ASN A 39 -3.90 -8.32 -10.72
N GLU A 40 -3.55 -7.63 -9.63
CA GLU A 40 -2.18 -7.16 -9.42
C GLU A 40 -1.20 -8.32 -9.25
N LEU A 41 -1.60 -9.37 -8.53
CA LEU A 41 -0.80 -10.60 -8.41
C LEU A 41 -0.68 -11.37 -9.73
N ASP A 42 -1.69 -11.33 -10.60
CA ASP A 42 -1.67 -11.96 -11.92
C ASP A 42 -0.76 -11.19 -12.91
N ASN A 43 -0.67 -9.87 -12.76
CA ASN A 43 0.18 -8.99 -13.57
C ASN A 43 1.64 -8.89 -13.07
N LEU A 44 2.02 -9.60 -12.01
CA LEU A 44 3.38 -9.58 -11.47
C LEU A 44 4.43 -9.99 -12.51
N ASN A 45 5.50 -9.21 -12.63
CA ASN A 45 6.68 -9.63 -13.37
C ASN A 45 7.43 -10.73 -12.59
N ILE A 46 7.17 -11.99 -12.97
CA ILE A 46 7.72 -13.17 -12.31
C ILE A 46 9.25 -13.32 -12.42
N ASN A 47 9.90 -12.55 -13.31
CA ASN A 47 11.34 -12.64 -13.58
C ASN A 47 12.18 -11.65 -12.75
N LEU A 48 11.56 -10.90 -11.83
CA LEU A 48 12.32 -10.03 -10.93
C LEU A 48 13.15 -10.84 -9.91
N PHE A 49 14.21 -10.21 -9.43
CA PHE A 49 15.05 -10.73 -8.35
C PHE A 49 14.24 -10.92 -7.06
N PRO A 50 14.68 -11.84 -6.18
CA PRO A 50 13.97 -12.11 -4.94
C PRO A 50 14.03 -10.91 -3.99
N GLY A 51 13.01 -10.79 -3.15
CA GLY A 51 12.96 -9.79 -2.08
C GLY A 51 13.94 -10.08 -0.94
N PRO A 52 13.96 -9.23 0.11
CA PRO A 52 14.79 -9.42 1.31
C PRO A 52 14.53 -10.72 2.07
N ASP A 53 13.36 -11.33 1.84
CA ASP A 53 12.96 -12.65 2.35
C ASP A 53 13.44 -13.82 1.47
N ASN A 54 14.24 -13.52 0.44
CA ASN A 54 14.74 -14.46 -0.56
C ASN A 54 13.62 -15.19 -1.34
N LYS A 55 12.42 -14.59 -1.43
CA LYS A 55 11.31 -15.12 -2.24
C LYS A 55 11.23 -14.41 -3.59
N PHE A 56 11.15 -15.21 -4.64
CA PHE A 56 10.91 -14.71 -6.00
C PHE A 56 9.43 -14.30 -6.17
N PRO A 57 9.13 -13.30 -7.01
CA PRO A 57 7.73 -12.90 -7.29
C PRO A 57 6.88 -14.04 -7.84
N LYS A 58 7.51 -15.03 -8.50
CA LYS A 58 6.86 -16.27 -8.95
C LYS A 58 6.14 -17.01 -7.80
N PHE A 59 6.61 -16.89 -6.56
CA PHE A 59 5.91 -17.40 -5.38
C PHE A 59 4.53 -16.76 -5.25
N LEU A 60 4.46 -15.43 -5.22
CA LEU A 60 3.21 -14.69 -5.11
C LEU A 60 2.26 -15.00 -6.28
N TYR A 61 2.79 -15.07 -7.50
CA TYR A 61 2.02 -15.43 -8.70
C TYR A 61 1.42 -16.85 -8.59
N ASN A 62 2.21 -17.85 -8.21
CA ASN A 62 1.75 -19.24 -8.13
C ASN A 62 0.66 -19.43 -7.07
N TYR A 63 0.75 -18.71 -5.94
CA TYR A 63 -0.19 -18.83 -4.82
C TYR A 63 -1.26 -17.74 -4.81
N ARG A 64 -1.38 -16.93 -5.87
CA ARG A 64 -2.24 -15.73 -5.90
C ARG A 64 -3.68 -16.00 -5.46
N PHE A 65 -4.29 -17.09 -5.93
CA PHE A 65 -5.64 -17.49 -5.50
C PHE A 65 -5.80 -17.60 -3.98
N ILE A 66 -4.81 -18.17 -3.30
CA ILE A 66 -4.81 -18.36 -1.84
C ILE A 66 -4.39 -17.08 -1.14
N LEU A 67 -3.42 -16.35 -1.70
CA LEU A 67 -2.83 -15.15 -1.09
C LEU A 67 -3.67 -13.89 -1.26
N SER A 68 -4.56 -13.80 -2.26
CA SER A 68 -5.39 -12.61 -2.48
C SER A 68 -6.21 -12.25 -1.24
N TYR A 69 -6.80 -13.24 -0.57
CA TYR A 69 -7.62 -13.01 0.62
C TYR A 69 -6.83 -12.46 1.83
N PRO A 70 -5.75 -13.09 2.30
CA PRO A 70 -4.97 -12.56 3.42
C PRO A 70 -4.32 -11.21 3.09
N ILE A 71 -3.90 -10.99 1.84
CA ILE A 71 -3.36 -9.68 1.41
C ILE A 71 -4.45 -8.60 1.44
N HIS A 72 -5.64 -8.89 0.92
CA HIS A 72 -6.79 -7.98 1.00
C HIS A 72 -7.16 -7.64 2.44
N TYR A 73 -7.17 -8.63 3.34
CA TYR A 73 -7.40 -8.41 4.77
C TYR A 73 -6.33 -7.49 5.39
N LEU A 74 -5.05 -7.71 5.08
CA LEU A 74 -3.96 -6.87 5.55
C LEU A 74 -4.13 -5.43 5.06
N PHE A 75 -4.49 -5.21 3.79
CA PHE A 75 -4.74 -3.87 3.28
C PHE A 75 -5.89 -3.16 3.99
N LYS A 76 -7.02 -3.85 4.20
CA LYS A 76 -8.16 -3.29 4.97
C LYS A 76 -7.76 -2.95 6.40
N GLN A 77 -6.99 -3.83 7.04
CA GLN A 77 -6.48 -3.58 8.38
C GLN A 77 -5.54 -2.37 8.42
N SER A 78 -4.59 -2.26 7.49
CA SER A 78 -3.67 -1.13 7.41
C SER A 78 -4.38 0.20 7.16
N LEU A 79 -5.35 0.23 6.24
CA LEU A 79 -6.16 1.41 5.95
C LEU A 79 -7.01 1.84 7.17
N SER A 80 -7.63 0.88 7.86
CA SER A 80 -8.47 1.19 9.04
C SER A 80 -7.66 1.60 10.28
N SER A 81 -6.45 1.06 10.44
CA SER A 81 -5.60 1.33 11.61
C SER A 81 -4.60 2.47 11.41
N GLY A 82 -4.39 2.89 10.16
CA GLY A 82 -3.31 3.82 9.81
C GLY A 82 -1.90 3.24 9.99
N ILE A 83 -1.78 1.92 10.20
CA ILE A 83 -0.49 1.25 10.41
C ILE A 83 0.00 0.71 9.06
N PHE A 84 1.11 1.26 8.60
CA PHE A 84 1.79 0.82 7.38
C PHE A 84 3.21 0.36 7.73
N GLN A 85 3.69 -0.67 7.05
CA GLN A 85 5.07 -1.11 7.22
C GLN A 85 6.00 0.00 6.71
N ILE A 86 6.89 0.49 7.57
CA ILE A 86 7.94 1.41 7.16
C ILE A 86 9.07 0.57 6.57
N THR A 87 9.21 0.59 5.25
CA THR A 87 10.38 0.02 4.59
C THR A 87 11.58 0.91 4.91
N ARG A 88 12.55 0.41 5.68
CA ARG A 88 13.86 1.07 5.84
C ARG A 88 14.73 0.66 4.66
N ASN A 89 15.10 1.65 3.84
CA ASN A 89 16.06 1.53 2.75
C ASN A 89 17.46 1.21 3.28
#